data_AF-A0A1J4JUN2-F1
#
_entry.id   AF-A0A1J4JUN2-F1
#
_cell.length_a   1.000
_cell.length_b   1.000
_cell.length_c   1.000
_cell.angle_alpha   90.00
_cell.angle_beta   90.00
_cell.angle_gamma   90.00
#
_symmetry.space_group_name_H-M   'P 1'
#
loop_
_entity.id
_entity.type
_entity.pdbx_description
1 polymer ?
#
loop_
_entity_poly.entity_id
_entity_poly.type
_entity_poly.pdbx_seq_one_letter_code
_entity_poly.pdbx_strand_id
1 'polypeptide(L)'
;MITEHNKDEFDRDGYNQEGYDENGFNRDGLDINGYSSGGFNSSGFNKYTKTKFNEYGIDMDGYDKFGFFHPYSGVYFQLNNTYNPLGYNRKGFNIERIHYLTGTKFNPNGYDANGFDENGIHQITHQKLSPHGYNWQGFDDSNNGIYCDRRHKGLRGVYHL
;
A
#
# COMPACT_ATOMS: atom_id res chain seq x y z
N MET A 1 -15.02 -0.97 -46.78
CA MET A 1 -16.32 -0.72 -46.13
C MET A 1 -16.03 -0.60 -44.64
N ILE A 2 -16.14 0.61 -44.09
CA ILE A 2 -15.92 0.88 -42.67
C ILE A 2 -17.27 0.60 -42.02
N THR A 3 -17.38 -0.51 -41.29
CA THR A 3 -18.57 -0.77 -40.48
C THR A 3 -18.51 0.17 -39.29
N GLU A 4 -19.28 1.25 -39.37
CA GLU A 4 -19.63 2.11 -38.26
C GLU A 4 -20.23 1.23 -37.15
N HIS A 5 -19.46 0.98 -36.08
CA HIS A 5 -20.00 0.29 -34.92
C HIS A 5 -21.03 1.21 -34.25
N ASN A 6 -22.25 0.71 -34.30
CA ASN A 6 -23.51 1.25 -33.84
C ASN A 6 -23.37 2.03 -32.52
N LYS A 7 -23.45 3.35 -32.60
CA LYS A 7 -23.37 4.28 -31.47
C LYS A 7 -24.69 4.33 -30.65
N ASP A 8 -25.58 3.38 -30.90
CA ASP A 8 -26.99 3.37 -30.48
C ASP A 8 -27.32 2.24 -29.48
N GLU A 9 -26.33 1.44 -29.06
CA GLU A 9 -26.55 0.29 -28.16
C GLU A 9 -26.46 0.64 -26.66
N PHE A 10 -25.92 1.81 -26.33
CA PHE A 10 -25.75 2.30 -24.97
C PHE A 10 -26.50 3.63 -24.78
N ASP A 11 -27.10 3.80 -23.60
CA ASP A 11 -27.76 5.04 -23.20
C ASP A 11 -26.73 6.18 -23.03
N ARG A 12 -27.22 7.39 -22.71
CA ARG A 12 -26.35 8.57 -22.51
C ARG A 12 -25.36 8.40 -21.35
N ASP A 13 -25.62 7.46 -20.46
CA ASP A 13 -24.78 7.15 -19.30
C ASP A 13 -23.81 5.99 -19.60
N GLY A 14 -23.84 5.41 -20.81
CA GLY A 14 -22.95 4.33 -21.23
C GLY A 14 -23.40 2.93 -20.86
N TYR A 15 -24.70 2.71 -20.59
CA TYR A 15 -25.27 1.41 -20.24
C TYR A 15 -26.17 0.86 -21.36
N ASN A 16 -26.08 -0.44 -21.62
CA ASN A 16 -26.90 -1.11 -22.62
C ASN A 16 -28.39 -1.20 -22.18
N GLN A 17 -29.26 -1.72 -23.05
CA GLN A 17 -30.69 -1.89 -22.72
C GLN A 17 -30.95 -2.79 -21.50
N GLU A 18 -29.99 -3.65 -21.15
CA GLU A 18 -30.04 -4.51 -19.98
C GLU A 18 -29.50 -3.84 -18.71
N GLY A 19 -28.97 -2.61 -18.82
CA GLY A 19 -28.47 -1.80 -17.71
C GLY A 19 -26.99 -2.02 -17.35
N TYR A 20 -26.18 -2.59 -18.25
CA TYR A 20 -24.76 -2.89 -18.05
C TYR A 20 -23.86 -2.03 -18.95
N ASP A 21 -22.71 -1.60 -18.44
CA ASP A 21 -21.69 -0.88 -19.20
C ASP A 21 -20.94 -1.77 -20.21
N GLU A 22 -20.03 -1.20 -20.98
CA GLU A 22 -19.18 -1.93 -21.93
C GLU A 22 -18.33 -3.05 -21.28
N ASN A 23 -18.08 -2.95 -19.97
CA ASN A 23 -17.32 -3.92 -19.19
C ASN A 23 -18.23 -4.99 -18.55
N GLY A 24 -19.55 -4.92 -18.76
CA GLY A 24 -20.54 -5.86 -18.24
C GLY A 24 -20.95 -5.61 -16.79
N PHE A 25 -20.78 -4.38 -16.28
CA PHE A 25 -21.17 -4.00 -14.91
C PHE A 25 -22.38 -3.07 -14.92
N ASN A 26 -23.31 -3.32 -14.00
CA ASN A 26 -24.48 -2.47 -13.83
C ASN A 26 -24.13 -1.12 -13.19
N ARG A 27 -25.14 -0.26 -12.99
CA ARG A 27 -24.97 1.06 -12.35
C ARG A 27 -24.43 1.00 -10.91
N ASP A 28 -24.54 -0.15 -10.24
CA ASP A 28 -23.97 -0.41 -8.91
C ASP A 28 -22.55 -0.99 -8.98
N GLY A 29 -21.98 -1.13 -10.18
CA GLY A 29 -20.64 -1.69 -10.40
C GLY A 29 -20.56 -3.21 -10.25
N LEU A 30 -21.68 -3.92 -10.42
CA LEU A 30 -21.78 -5.39 -10.28
C LEU A 30 -22.02 -6.07 -11.63
N ASP A 31 -21.36 -7.21 -11.83
CA ASP A 31 -21.57 -8.08 -12.99
C ASP A 31 -22.96 -8.73 -12.96
N ILE A 32 -23.31 -9.44 -14.04
CA ILE A 32 -24.57 -10.20 -14.14
C ILE A 32 -24.76 -11.24 -13.02
N ASN A 33 -23.67 -11.66 -12.37
CA ASN A 33 -23.69 -12.60 -11.25
C ASN A 33 -23.79 -11.89 -9.89
N GLY A 34 -23.86 -10.55 -9.86
CA GLY A 34 -23.94 -9.73 -8.66
C GLY A 34 -22.60 -9.49 -7.96
N TYR A 35 -21.48 -9.56 -8.67
CA TYR A 35 -20.12 -9.34 -8.14
C TYR A 35 -19.42 -8.16 -8.79
N SER A 36 -18.71 -7.37 -8.00
CA SER A 36 -17.85 -6.30 -8.48
C SER A 36 -16.67 -6.83 -9.30
N SER A 37 -15.95 -5.93 -9.96
CA SER A 37 -14.70 -6.25 -10.66
C SER A 37 -13.64 -6.89 -9.73
N GLY A 38 -13.67 -6.58 -8.44
CA GLY A 38 -12.85 -7.22 -7.40
C GLY A 38 -13.37 -8.59 -6.94
N GLY A 39 -14.46 -9.08 -7.54
CA GLY A 39 -15.10 -10.35 -7.20
C GLY A 39 -15.90 -10.33 -5.91
N PHE A 40 -16.34 -9.17 -5.42
CA PHE A 40 -17.13 -9.03 -4.19
C PHE A 40 -18.60 -8.79 -4.49
N ASN A 41 -19.51 -9.46 -3.78
CA ASN A 41 -20.94 -9.16 -3.91
C ASN A 41 -21.32 -7.88 -3.13
N SER A 42 -22.57 -7.46 -3.26
CA SER A 42 -23.12 -6.30 -2.53
C SER A 42 -23.06 -6.41 -1.00
N SER A 43 -22.92 -7.62 -0.45
CA SER A 43 -22.72 -7.86 0.98
C SER A 43 -21.25 -7.90 1.39
N GLY A 44 -20.33 -7.62 0.46
CA GLY A 44 -18.88 -7.60 0.65
C GLY A 44 -18.22 -8.97 0.68
N PHE A 45 -18.91 -10.05 0.28
CA PHE A 45 -18.32 -11.39 0.24
C PHE A 45 -17.67 -11.68 -1.11
N ASN A 46 -16.42 -12.14 -1.07
CA ASN A 46 -15.68 -12.53 -2.25
C ASN A 46 -16.19 -13.87 -2.82
N LYS A 47 -16.33 -13.91 -4.15
CA LYS A 47 -16.80 -15.06 -4.93
C LYS A 47 -16.04 -16.35 -4.63
N TYR A 48 -14.72 -16.27 -4.42
CA TYR A 48 -13.84 -17.43 -4.30
C TYR A 48 -13.62 -17.84 -2.85
N THR A 49 -13.24 -16.89 -1.98
CA THR A 49 -12.92 -17.21 -0.58
C THR A 49 -14.16 -17.44 0.28
N LYS A 50 -15.33 -16.96 -0.16
CA LYS A 50 -16.57 -16.90 0.63
C LYS A 50 -16.41 -16.12 1.94
N THR A 51 -15.43 -15.23 2.00
CA THR A 51 -15.20 -14.32 3.15
C THR A 51 -15.29 -12.87 2.70
N LYS A 52 -15.16 -11.92 3.65
CA LYS A 52 -15.06 -10.49 3.33
C LYS A 52 -13.74 -10.09 2.64
N PHE A 53 -12.83 -11.02 2.43
CA PHE A 53 -11.50 -10.78 1.87
C PHE A 53 -11.29 -11.60 0.60
N ASN A 54 -10.58 -11.08 -0.39
CA ASN A 54 -10.13 -11.83 -1.56
C ASN A 54 -9.00 -12.82 -1.20
N GLU A 55 -8.49 -13.55 -2.19
CA GLU A 55 -7.40 -14.51 -2.01
C GLU A 55 -6.09 -13.88 -1.48
N TYR A 56 -5.93 -12.57 -1.64
CA TYR A 56 -4.80 -11.80 -1.12
C TYR A 56 -5.04 -11.26 0.30
N GLY A 57 -6.21 -11.53 0.89
CA GLY A 57 -6.57 -11.06 2.22
C GLY A 57 -6.99 -9.59 2.28
N ILE A 58 -7.45 -9.03 1.15
CA ILE A 58 -7.91 -7.63 1.01
C ILE A 58 -9.43 -7.61 0.87
N ASP A 59 -10.13 -6.70 1.54
CA ASP A 59 -11.59 -6.53 1.44
C ASP A 59 -12.03 -5.68 0.25
N MET A 60 -13.36 -5.50 0.09
CA MET A 60 -13.94 -4.75 -1.03
C MET A 60 -13.55 -3.26 -1.02
N ASP A 61 -13.20 -2.73 0.15
CA ASP A 61 -12.78 -1.35 0.37
C ASP A 61 -11.26 -1.20 0.22
N GLY A 62 -10.54 -2.28 -0.08
CA GLY A 62 -9.10 -2.31 -0.26
C GLY A 62 -8.30 -2.48 1.01
N TYR A 63 -8.90 -2.83 2.16
CA TYR A 63 -8.18 -3.02 3.42
C TYR A 63 -7.82 -4.48 3.66
N ASP A 64 -6.62 -4.74 4.21
CA ASP A 64 -6.30 -6.07 4.71
C ASP A 64 -6.91 -6.34 6.09
N LYS A 65 -6.78 -7.58 6.56
CA LYS A 65 -7.23 -8.02 7.89
C LYS A 65 -6.64 -7.23 9.07
N PHE A 66 -5.60 -6.42 8.85
CA PHE A 66 -4.97 -5.57 9.86
C PHE A 66 -5.34 -4.08 9.68
N GLY A 67 -6.23 -3.78 8.73
CA GLY A 67 -6.68 -2.42 8.42
C GLY A 67 -5.67 -1.59 7.64
N PHE A 68 -4.67 -2.20 6.99
CA PHE A 68 -3.85 -1.46 6.01
C PHE A 68 -4.63 -1.34 4.72
N PHE A 69 -4.70 -0.13 4.14
CA PHE A 69 -5.25 0.07 2.81
C PHE A 69 -4.27 -0.46 1.74
N HIS A 70 -4.77 -1.00 0.64
CA HIS A 70 -4.03 -1.54 -0.51
C HIS A 70 -4.79 -1.11 -1.79
N PRO A 71 -4.48 0.04 -2.41
CA PRO A 71 -5.33 0.63 -3.44
C PRO A 71 -5.21 -0.09 -4.79
N TYR A 72 -4.25 -1.01 -4.92
CA TYR A 72 -3.85 -1.65 -6.17
C TYR A 72 -3.58 -3.14 -5.94
N SER A 73 -4.56 -3.88 -5.43
CA SER A 73 -4.51 -5.36 -5.35
C SER A 73 -4.69 -5.99 -6.74
N GLY A 74 -3.80 -5.58 -7.65
CA GLY A 74 -3.59 -6.01 -9.02
C GLY A 74 -2.17 -5.62 -9.43
N VAL A 75 -1.17 -6.12 -8.68
CA VAL A 75 0.28 -6.05 -8.92
C VAL A 75 0.93 -4.64 -8.89
N TYR A 76 2.06 -4.52 -8.18
CA TYR A 76 2.92 -3.34 -7.92
C TYR A 76 2.58 -2.47 -6.70
N PHE A 77 3.08 -2.94 -5.55
CA PHE A 77 3.17 -2.19 -4.30
C PHE A 77 4.39 -1.26 -4.32
N GLN A 78 4.17 0.05 -4.28
CA GLN A 78 5.09 0.97 -3.61
C GLN A 78 4.51 2.39 -3.48
N LEU A 79 4.57 2.91 -2.25
CA LEU A 79 4.69 4.31 -1.83
C LEU A 79 3.52 5.02 -1.12
N ASN A 80 2.23 4.68 -1.32
CA ASN A 80 1.16 5.57 -0.80
C ASN A 80 0.35 5.08 0.41
N ASN A 81 0.56 3.86 0.92
CA ASN A 81 -0.14 3.33 2.11
C ASN A 81 0.83 2.83 3.18
N THR A 82 1.64 3.75 3.72
CA THR A 82 2.62 3.38 4.75
C THR A 82 1.98 3.15 6.12
N TYR A 83 0.79 3.71 6.40
CA TYR A 83 0.15 3.67 7.72
C TYR A 83 -1.33 3.25 7.63
N ASN A 84 -1.82 2.53 8.64
CA ASN A 84 -3.24 2.19 8.82
C ASN A 84 -4.02 3.41 9.38
N PRO A 85 -5.37 3.35 9.50
CA PRO A 85 -6.18 4.42 10.09
C PRO A 85 -5.81 4.82 11.52
N LEU A 86 -5.12 3.94 12.26
CA LEU A 86 -4.58 4.23 13.60
C LEU A 86 -3.22 4.93 13.56
N GLY A 87 -2.67 5.20 12.37
CA GLY A 87 -1.40 5.90 12.17
C GLY A 87 -0.16 5.02 12.29
N TYR A 88 -0.27 3.69 12.25
CA TYR A 88 0.85 2.76 12.37
C TYR A 88 1.13 2.04 11.05
N ASN A 89 2.40 1.78 10.75
CA ASN A 89 2.83 1.05 9.57
C ASN A 89 2.73 -0.47 9.73
N ARG A 90 3.01 -1.23 8.67
CA ARG A 90 2.96 -2.71 8.70
C ARG A 90 3.87 -3.36 9.74
N LYS A 91 4.96 -2.68 10.13
CA LYS A 91 5.87 -3.10 11.19
C LYS A 91 5.39 -2.65 12.58
N GLY A 92 4.24 -1.99 12.67
CA GLY A 92 3.65 -1.50 13.91
C GLY A 92 4.13 -0.13 14.36
N PHE A 93 4.88 0.63 13.55
CA PHE A 93 5.45 1.92 13.96
C PHE A 93 4.65 3.10 13.42
N ASN A 94 4.41 4.10 14.26
CA ASN A 94 3.81 5.37 13.82
C ASN A 94 4.84 6.28 13.12
N ILE A 95 4.40 7.46 12.69
CA ILE A 95 5.26 8.45 12.02
C ILE A 95 6.43 8.95 12.90
N GLU A 96 6.29 8.87 14.21
CA GLU A 96 7.32 9.20 15.21
C GLU A 96 8.26 8.02 15.50
N ARG A 97 8.11 6.91 14.76
CA ARG A 97 8.84 5.65 14.94
C ARG A 97 8.57 4.97 16.29
N ILE A 98 7.41 5.20 16.90
CA ILE A 98 6.97 4.50 18.10
C ILE A 98 6.13 3.29 17.74
N HIS A 99 6.50 2.12 18.26
CA HIS A 99 5.79 0.87 18.03
C HIS A 99 4.53 0.77 18.90
N TYR A 100 3.39 0.43 18.30
CA TYR A 100 2.08 0.43 18.96
C TYR A 100 2.04 -0.43 20.24
N LEU A 101 2.75 -1.56 20.25
CA LEU A 101 2.69 -2.51 21.36
C LEU A 101 3.65 -2.16 22.51
N THR A 102 4.85 -1.69 22.19
CA THR A 102 5.89 -1.46 23.21
C THR A 102 5.86 -0.03 23.74
N GLY A 103 5.26 0.90 22.99
CA GLY A 103 5.35 2.34 23.29
C GLY A 103 6.76 2.91 23.15
N THR A 104 7.70 2.16 22.56
CA THR A 104 9.09 2.58 22.37
C THR A 104 9.47 2.64 20.90
N LYS A 105 10.70 3.06 20.62
CA LYS A 105 11.28 3.04 19.26
C LYS A 105 11.56 1.63 18.73
N PHE A 106 11.33 0.59 19.52
CA PHE A 106 11.67 -0.79 19.20
C PHE A 106 10.42 -1.68 19.27
N ASN A 107 10.32 -2.64 18.36
CA ASN A 107 9.32 -3.69 18.42
C ASN A 107 9.64 -4.69 19.56
N PRO A 108 8.76 -5.66 19.86
CA PRO A 108 9.01 -6.65 20.91
C PRO A 108 10.26 -7.51 20.71
N ASN A 109 10.77 -7.59 19.47
CA ASN A 109 12.00 -8.29 19.14
C ASN A 109 13.25 -7.42 19.33
N GLY A 110 13.11 -6.19 19.81
CA GLY A 110 14.21 -5.26 20.08
C GLY A 110 14.68 -4.45 18.87
N TYR A 111 13.96 -4.46 17.75
CA TYR A 111 14.38 -3.75 16.52
C TYR A 111 13.50 -2.56 16.20
N ASP A 112 14.08 -1.49 15.67
CA ASP A 112 13.39 -0.28 15.24
C ASP A 112 12.66 -0.44 13.89
N ALA A 113 12.03 0.64 13.43
CA ALA A 113 11.31 0.66 12.15
C ALA A 113 12.21 0.35 10.92
N ASN A 114 13.51 0.64 11.03
CA ASN A 114 14.51 0.36 10.01
C ASN A 114 15.11 -1.05 10.15
N GLY A 115 14.87 -1.74 11.26
CA GLY A 115 15.36 -3.09 11.54
C GLY A 115 16.65 -3.15 12.36
N PHE A 116 16.99 -2.09 13.09
CA PHE A 116 18.20 -2.01 13.93
C PHE A 116 17.86 -2.13 15.41
N ASP A 117 18.72 -2.81 16.17
CA ASP A 117 18.62 -2.85 17.62
C ASP A 117 19.15 -1.57 18.30
N GLU A 118 19.12 -1.54 19.63
CA GLU A 118 19.63 -0.42 20.43
C GLU A 118 21.13 -0.14 20.24
N ASN A 119 21.90 -1.14 19.81
CA ASN A 119 23.33 -1.02 19.51
C ASN A 119 23.59 -0.63 18.04
N GLY A 120 22.53 -0.41 17.26
CA GLY A 120 22.59 -0.11 15.85
C GLY A 120 22.97 -1.31 14.98
N ILE A 121 22.71 -2.54 15.44
CA ILE A 121 22.94 -3.78 14.67
C ILE A 121 21.65 -4.17 13.94
N HIS A 122 21.74 -4.37 12.63
CA HIS A 122 20.60 -4.71 11.80
C HIS A 122 20.24 -6.20 11.91
N GLN A 123 18.94 -6.49 12.03
CA GLN A 123 18.40 -7.83 12.28
C GLN A 123 18.80 -8.90 11.24
N ILE A 124 19.09 -8.50 10.00
CA ILE A 124 19.42 -9.41 8.89
C ILE A 124 20.93 -9.56 8.70
N THR A 125 21.67 -8.45 8.71
CA THR A 125 23.11 -8.47 8.37
C THR A 125 23.95 -8.78 9.60
N HIS A 126 23.38 -8.63 10.80
CA HIS A 126 24.09 -8.67 12.07
C HIS A 126 25.28 -7.69 12.10
N GLN A 127 25.16 -6.59 11.36
CA GLN A 127 26.16 -5.54 11.22
C GLN A 127 25.52 -4.17 11.46
N LYS A 128 26.36 -3.13 11.57
CA LYS A 128 25.91 -1.74 11.70
C LYS A 128 25.23 -1.16 10.47
N LEU A 129 25.27 -1.89 9.36
CA LEU A 129 24.69 -1.52 8.08
C LEU A 129 23.61 -2.51 7.69
N SER A 130 22.53 -1.99 7.12
CA SER A 130 21.48 -2.76 6.47
C SER A 130 22.01 -3.42 5.18
N PRO A 131 21.27 -4.37 4.57
CA PRO A 131 21.66 -4.98 3.30
C PRO A 131 21.85 -3.99 2.14
N HIS A 132 21.30 -2.78 2.28
CA HIS A 132 21.38 -1.71 1.27
C HIS A 132 22.46 -0.67 1.62
N GLY A 133 23.33 -0.93 2.59
CA GLY A 133 24.41 -0.01 2.98
C GLY A 133 24.03 1.11 3.93
N TYR A 134 22.75 1.26 4.30
CA TYR A 134 22.31 2.29 5.25
C TYR A 134 22.55 1.90 6.71
N ASN A 135 22.93 2.85 7.55
CA ASN A 135 22.96 2.71 9.02
C ASN A 135 21.59 2.98 9.67
N TRP A 136 21.50 2.89 11.00
CA TRP A 136 20.24 3.08 11.75
C TRP A 136 19.59 4.46 11.55
N GLN A 137 20.37 5.49 11.24
CA GLN A 137 19.89 6.84 10.93
C GLN A 137 19.41 6.97 9.47
N GLY A 138 19.69 5.98 8.63
CA GLY A 138 19.37 5.98 7.21
C GLY A 138 20.44 6.56 6.29
N PHE A 139 21.70 6.71 6.76
CA PHE A 139 22.82 7.19 5.94
C PHE A 139 23.61 6.03 5.34
N ASP A 140 24.03 6.17 4.07
CA ASP A 140 24.91 5.25 3.34
C ASP A 140 26.39 5.62 3.58
N ASP A 141 27.23 4.64 3.94
CA ASP A 141 28.67 4.83 4.17
C ASP A 141 29.48 4.94 2.85
N SER A 142 28.85 4.72 1.70
CA SER A 142 29.50 4.86 0.39
C SER A 142 29.39 6.29 -0.17
N ASN A 143 30.33 7.15 0.23
CA ASN A 143 30.64 8.47 -0.35
C ASN A 143 29.53 9.55 -0.31
N ASN A 144 29.75 10.54 0.56
CA ASN A 144 29.18 11.89 0.50
C ASN A 144 27.64 12.00 0.50
N GLY A 145 27.02 11.72 1.65
CA GLY A 145 25.95 12.56 2.19
C GLY A 145 24.80 12.94 1.23
N ILE A 146 24.30 12.02 0.40
CA ILE A 146 23.12 12.29 -0.41
C ILE A 146 21.87 11.90 0.38
N TYR A 147 21.30 12.95 0.98
CA TYR A 147 19.95 13.04 1.54
C TYR A 147 18.89 12.37 0.64
N CYS A 148 18.00 11.58 1.24
CA CYS A 148 16.66 11.33 0.71
C CYS A 148 15.59 11.75 1.74
N ASP A 149 15.65 12.99 2.22
CA ASP A 149 14.44 13.66 2.72
C ASP A 149 13.82 14.46 1.57
N ARG A 150 12.59 14.08 1.20
CA ARG A 150 11.75 14.79 0.22
C ARG A 150 11.00 15.96 0.87
N ARG A 151 11.43 16.43 2.05
CA ARG A 151 10.93 17.62 2.75
C ARG A 151 12.13 18.46 3.17
N HIS A 152 12.03 19.77 3.00
CA HIS A 152 13.09 20.80 3.14
C HIS A 152 13.91 21.08 1.88
N LYS A 153 13.25 21.72 0.90
CA LYS A 153 13.91 22.81 0.17
C LYS A 153 14.28 23.88 1.20
N GLY A 154 15.57 24.06 1.50
CA GLY A 154 15.99 25.20 2.31
C GLY A 154 17.37 25.10 2.94
N LEU A 155 18.34 25.70 2.25
CA LEU A 155 19.54 26.35 2.75
C LEU A 155 20.84 25.52 2.89
N ARG A 156 21.85 26.14 2.29
CA ARG A 156 23.24 25.74 2.06
C ARG A 156 24.04 25.68 3.37
N GLY A 157 25.06 24.82 3.39
CA GLY A 157 26.13 24.90 4.38
C GLY A 157 27.16 23.79 4.19
N VAL A 158 28.14 24.03 3.33
CA VAL A 158 29.38 23.23 3.25
C VAL A 158 30.21 23.55 4.48
N TYR A 159 30.65 22.55 5.24
CA TYR A 159 31.81 22.69 6.11
C TYR A 159 32.72 21.48 5.94
N HIS A 160 33.89 21.74 5.33
CA HIS A 160 35.08 20.91 5.44
C HIS A 160 35.72 21.15 6.80
N LEU A 161 36.23 20.07 7.42
CA LEU A 161 37.58 20.01 7.96
C LEU A 161 38.17 18.65 7.60
#